data_AF-A0A0F5Q0T8-F1
#
_entry.id   AF-A0A0F5Q0T8-F1
#
_cell.length_a   1.000
_cell.length_b   1.000
_cell.length_c   1.000
_cell.angle_alpha   90.00
_cell.angle_beta   90.00
_cell.angle_gamma   90.00
#
_symmetry.space_group_name_H-M   'P 1'
#
loop_
_entity.id
_entity.type
_entity.pdbx_description
1 polymer ?
#
loop_
_entity_poly.entity_id
_entity_poly.type
_entity_poly.pdbx_seq_one_letter_code
_entity_poly.pdbx_strand_id
1 'polypeptide(L)'
;MTFFRTAMITGAFLLAGTLPSLAQDAMAGHNMAMPGAMGAPLPEICKSTEGKGGAMAMDMSMDMDKAHADLMAGMDTTNNQMMDSMMIEDIDVAFVCSMLPHHQGAINMAKAELANGDNQWAKDMAQKVIDAQEQEIADMVAWLEGEGASE
;
A
#
# COMPACT_ATOMS: atom_id res chain seq x y z
N MET A 1 40.02 56.98 -34.73
CA MET A 1 38.70 56.58 -35.25
C MET A 1 38.42 55.14 -34.84
N THR A 2 37.24 54.94 -34.25
CA THR A 2 36.44 53.70 -34.15
C THR A 2 36.96 52.48 -33.39
N PHE A 3 36.38 52.37 -32.19
CA PHE A 3 36.19 51.27 -31.25
C PHE A 3 35.87 49.89 -31.84
N PHE A 4 36.47 48.85 -31.25
CA PHE A 4 35.84 47.52 -31.16
C PHE A 4 35.31 47.33 -29.73
N ARG A 5 34.00 47.08 -29.63
CA ARG A 5 33.28 46.65 -28.42
C ARG A 5 33.28 45.13 -28.37
N THR A 6 33.54 44.53 -27.20
CA THR A 6 32.95 43.26 -26.70
C THR A 6 33.31 43.21 -25.21
N ALA A 7 32.42 43.65 -24.30
CA ALA A 7 31.33 42.92 -23.65
C ALA A 7 31.81 42.02 -22.49
N MET A 8 31.11 42.21 -21.37
CA MET A 8 31.36 41.73 -20.00
C MET A 8 31.32 40.21 -19.85
N ILE A 9 31.79 39.69 -18.72
CA ILE A 9 30.96 38.90 -17.77
C ILE A 9 31.70 38.85 -16.41
N THR A 10 31.07 39.44 -15.41
CA THR A 10 31.35 39.28 -13.98
C THR A 10 31.01 37.86 -13.54
N GLY A 11 32.01 37.08 -13.12
CA GLY A 11 31.81 35.79 -12.48
C GLY A 11 31.59 35.95 -10.98
N ALA A 12 30.37 35.70 -10.52
CA ALA A 12 30.04 35.55 -9.11
C ALA A 12 30.47 34.15 -8.62
N PHE A 13 31.35 34.11 -7.62
CA PHE A 13 31.70 32.89 -6.89
C PHE A 13 30.57 32.55 -5.92
N LEU A 14 29.83 31.48 -6.17
CA LEU A 14 28.88 30.88 -5.23
C LEU A 14 29.56 29.73 -4.47
N LEU A 15 29.47 29.80 -3.15
CA LEU A 15 30.03 28.87 -2.18
C LEU A 15 29.42 27.46 -2.31
N ALA A 16 30.28 26.45 -2.48
CA ALA A 16 29.90 25.04 -2.33
C ALA A 16 29.91 24.67 -0.85
N GLY A 17 28.73 24.55 -0.23
CA GLY A 17 28.55 23.93 1.07
C GLY A 17 28.45 22.41 0.92
N THR A 18 29.35 21.68 1.55
CA THR A 18 29.28 20.21 1.69
C THR A 18 28.43 19.85 2.90
N LEU A 19 27.28 19.21 2.70
CA LEU A 19 26.53 18.56 3.77
C LEU A 19 27.07 17.13 3.99
N PRO A 20 27.24 16.65 5.23
CA PRO A 20 27.54 15.25 5.50
C PRO A 20 26.32 14.37 5.22
N SER A 21 26.52 13.31 4.44
CA SER A 21 25.59 12.19 4.31
C SER A 21 25.61 11.38 5.61
N LEU A 22 24.50 11.37 6.35
CA LEU A 22 24.24 10.34 7.34
C LEU A 22 23.62 9.15 6.60
N ALA A 23 24.48 8.19 6.28
CA ALA A 23 24.06 6.90 5.75
C ALA A 23 23.30 6.13 6.85
N GLN A 24 22.21 5.51 6.39
CA GLN A 24 21.31 4.63 7.11
C GLN A 24 22.08 3.38 7.60
N ASP A 25 22.03 3.12 8.90
CA ASP A 25 22.28 1.79 9.47
C ASP A 25 21.00 1.32 10.15
N ALA A 26 20.08 0.76 9.36
CA ALA A 26 19.00 -0.09 9.84
C ALA A 26 19.40 -1.54 9.53
N MET A 27 20.01 -2.19 10.52
CA MET A 27 20.40 -3.58 10.47
C MET A 27 19.17 -4.49 10.62
N ALA A 28 19.02 -5.40 9.66
CA ALA A 28 18.57 -6.79 9.79
C ALA A 28 17.37 -7.08 10.73
N GLY A 29 16.21 -7.47 10.21
CA GLY A 29 16.07 -8.75 9.52
C GLY A 29 15.53 -9.82 10.47
N HIS A 30 14.23 -9.74 10.79
CA HIS A 30 13.45 -10.91 11.18
C HIS A 30 12.50 -11.23 10.02
N ASN A 31 12.91 -12.25 9.28
CA ASN A 31 12.25 -12.76 8.09
C ASN A 31 10.97 -13.49 8.52
N MET A 32 9.88 -12.76 8.77
CA MET A 32 8.55 -13.33 8.87
C MET A 32 8.00 -13.39 7.45
N ALA A 33 8.35 -14.47 6.75
CA ALA A 33 7.65 -14.85 5.53
C ALA A 33 6.18 -15.08 5.91
N MET A 34 5.34 -14.06 5.73
CA MET A 34 3.90 -14.21 5.88
C MET A 34 3.41 -14.95 4.62
N PRO A 35 2.96 -16.21 4.74
CA PRO A 35 2.47 -16.94 3.60
C PRO A 35 1.27 -16.18 3.05
N GLY A 36 1.26 -15.92 1.74
CA GLY A 36 0.20 -15.18 1.06
C GLY A 36 -1.18 -15.65 1.52
N ALA A 37 -1.80 -14.87 2.40
CA ALA A 37 -2.97 -15.30 3.14
C ALA A 37 -4.16 -14.52 2.60
N MET A 38 -4.99 -15.23 1.86
CA MET A 38 -6.41 -14.96 1.82
C MET A 38 -6.90 -14.69 3.25
N GLY A 39 -7.21 -13.44 3.57
CA GLY A 39 -7.90 -13.05 4.80
C GLY A 39 -7.18 -13.45 6.10
N ALA A 40 -5.89 -13.15 6.24
CA ALA A 40 -5.24 -13.25 7.55
C ALA A 40 -6.09 -12.51 8.61
N PRO A 41 -6.30 -13.08 9.81
CA PRO A 41 -7.08 -12.43 10.85
C PRO A 41 -6.42 -11.11 11.23
N LEU A 42 -7.21 -10.03 11.24
CA LEU A 42 -6.73 -8.72 11.65
C LEU A 42 -6.18 -8.75 13.09
N PRO A 43 -5.17 -7.93 13.42
CA PRO A 43 -4.74 -7.70 14.79
C PRO A 43 -5.92 -7.37 15.71
N GLU A 44 -5.86 -7.74 16.99
CA GLU A 44 -6.98 -7.54 17.92
C GLU A 44 -7.42 -6.07 18.03
N ILE A 45 -6.46 -5.13 17.97
CA ILE A 45 -6.72 -3.68 17.97
C ILE A 45 -7.59 -3.24 16.78
N CYS A 46 -7.59 -4.01 15.69
CA CYS A 46 -8.36 -3.74 14.49
C CYS A 46 -9.75 -4.40 14.48
N LYS A 47 -10.10 -5.16 15.51
CA LYS A 47 -11.42 -5.79 15.60
C LYS A 47 -12.39 -4.81 16.24
N SER A 48 -13.35 -4.31 15.48
CA SER A 48 -14.41 -3.47 16.03
C SER A 48 -15.29 -4.28 16.99
N THR A 49 -15.64 -3.69 18.14
CA THR A 49 -16.52 -4.30 19.15
C THR A 49 -17.99 -4.28 18.72
N GLU A 50 -18.32 -3.60 17.62
CA GLU A 50 -19.67 -3.41 17.12
C GLU A 50 -19.78 -3.90 15.67
N GLY A 51 -19.70 -5.23 15.48
CA GLY A 51 -19.96 -5.87 14.20
C GLY A 51 -21.41 -5.69 13.75
N LYS A 52 -21.70 -4.60 13.03
CA LYS A 52 -22.98 -4.36 12.33
C LYS A 52 -22.77 -3.65 10.98
N GLY A 53 -21.70 -3.97 10.25
CA GLY A 53 -21.62 -3.70 8.82
C GLY A 53 -22.32 -4.81 8.02
N GLY A 54 -23.63 -4.69 7.83
CA GLY A 54 -24.35 -5.61 6.95
C GLY A 54 -23.91 -5.40 5.49
N ALA A 55 -23.11 -6.31 4.96
CA ALA A 55 -22.77 -6.34 3.55
C ALA A 55 -24.06 -6.38 2.72
N MET A 56 -24.36 -5.30 2.01
CA MET A 56 -25.37 -5.33 0.98
C MET A 56 -24.76 -6.07 -0.20
N ALA A 57 -24.91 -7.40 -0.21
CA ALA A 57 -24.55 -8.22 -1.34
C ALA A 57 -25.32 -7.69 -2.57
N MET A 58 -24.61 -7.06 -3.49
CA MET A 58 -25.17 -6.66 -4.77
C MET A 58 -25.41 -7.96 -5.56
N ASP A 59 -26.67 -8.25 -5.90
CA ASP A 59 -27.02 -9.37 -6.78
C ASP A 59 -26.42 -9.14 -8.17
N MET A 60 -25.23 -9.69 -8.40
CA MET A 60 -24.52 -9.65 -9.68
C MET A 60 -24.95 -10.84 -10.54
N SER A 61 -26.23 -10.89 -10.92
CA SER A 61 -26.81 -11.92 -11.79
C SER A 61 -26.47 -11.73 -13.29
N MET A 62 -25.26 -11.25 -13.59
CA MET A 62 -24.71 -11.27 -14.96
C MET A 62 -23.77 -12.47 -15.13
N ASP A 63 -23.91 -13.21 -16.23
CA ASP A 63 -22.94 -14.22 -16.68
C ASP A 63 -21.56 -13.55 -16.86
N MET A 64 -20.74 -13.58 -15.81
CA MET A 64 -19.37 -13.11 -15.80
C MET A 64 -18.43 -14.27 -16.09
N ASP A 65 -17.41 -14.05 -16.91
CA ASP A 65 -16.36 -15.04 -17.07
C ASP A 65 -15.54 -15.21 -15.77
N LYS A 66 -14.79 -16.32 -15.70
CA LYS A 66 -14.01 -16.67 -14.52
C LYS A 66 -12.99 -15.58 -14.15
N ALA A 67 -12.36 -14.91 -15.11
CA ALA A 67 -11.34 -13.91 -14.83
C ALA A 67 -11.96 -12.69 -14.12
N HIS A 68 -13.12 -12.23 -14.60
CA HIS A 68 -13.87 -11.17 -13.94
C HIS A 68 -14.38 -11.60 -12.56
N ALA A 69 -14.82 -12.85 -12.41
CA ALA A 69 -15.24 -13.39 -11.12
C ALA A 69 -14.07 -13.43 -10.11
N ASP A 70 -12.88 -13.88 -10.52
CA ASP A 70 -11.68 -13.93 -9.68
C ASP A 70 -11.24 -12.51 -9.24
N LEU A 71 -11.29 -11.54 -10.16
CA LEU A 71 -10.97 -10.14 -9.87
C LEU A 71 -11.91 -9.56 -8.80
N MET A 72 -13.22 -9.77 -8.96
CA MET A 72 -14.23 -9.30 -8.00
C MET A 72 -14.10 -9.99 -6.64
N ALA A 73 -13.87 -11.30 -6.63
CA ALA A 73 -13.65 -12.06 -5.40
C ALA A 73 -12.44 -11.53 -4.62
N GLY A 74 -11.40 -11.05 -5.31
CA GLY A 74 -10.22 -10.46 -4.68
C GLY A 74 -10.55 -9.31 -3.73
N MET A 75 -11.44 -8.41 -4.13
CA MET A 75 -11.89 -7.27 -3.31
C MET A 75 -12.97 -7.67 -2.29
N ASP A 76 -13.94 -8.50 -2.69
CA ASP A 76 -15.10 -8.84 -1.84
C ASP A 76 -14.68 -9.53 -0.54
N THR A 77 -13.63 -10.37 -0.60
CA THR A 77 -13.10 -11.10 0.57
C THR A 77 -12.65 -10.21 1.72
N THR A 78 -12.27 -8.96 1.47
CA THR A 78 -11.72 -8.06 2.50
C THR A 78 -12.62 -6.86 2.79
N ASN A 79 -13.67 -6.64 1.99
CA ASN A 79 -14.53 -5.47 2.06
C ASN A 79 -15.21 -5.28 3.43
N ASN A 80 -15.71 -6.37 4.04
CA ASN A 80 -16.35 -6.28 5.35
C ASN A 80 -15.35 -5.89 6.45
N GLN A 81 -14.15 -6.48 6.43
CA GLN A 81 -13.09 -6.15 7.39
C GLN A 81 -12.65 -4.70 7.28
N MET A 82 -12.56 -4.17 6.06
CA MET A 82 -12.26 -2.76 5.81
C MET A 82 -13.33 -1.86 6.42
N MET A 83 -14.61 -2.11 6.11
CA MET A 83 -15.73 -1.32 6.63
C MET A 83 -15.82 -1.38 8.16
N ASP A 84 -15.59 -2.55 8.76
CA ASP A 84 -15.60 -2.70 10.22
C ASP A 84 -14.45 -1.93 10.88
N SER A 85 -13.26 -1.93 10.27
CA SER A 85 -12.07 -1.23 10.79
C SER A 85 -12.18 0.29 10.70
N MET A 86 -12.92 0.81 9.72
CA MET A 86 -13.18 2.25 9.58
C MET A 86 -14.04 2.83 10.71
N MET A 87 -14.66 1.98 11.53
CA MET A 87 -15.51 2.38 12.66
C MET A 87 -14.75 2.46 13.99
N ILE A 88 -13.44 2.21 14.00
CA ILE A 88 -12.59 2.39 15.18
C ILE A 88 -12.56 3.89 15.55
N GLU A 89 -12.65 4.20 16.84
CA GLU A 89 -12.80 5.58 17.33
C GLU A 89 -11.55 6.44 17.06
N ASP A 90 -10.37 5.87 17.28
CA ASP A 90 -9.11 6.51 16.96
C ASP A 90 -8.90 6.52 15.44
N ILE A 91 -8.72 7.70 14.85
CA ILE A 91 -8.64 7.86 13.40
C ILE A 91 -7.35 7.29 12.80
N ASP A 92 -6.25 7.33 13.53
CA ASP A 92 -4.95 6.82 13.07
C ASP A 92 -5.00 5.29 13.08
N VAL A 93 -5.54 4.69 14.14
CA VAL A 93 -5.79 3.25 14.21
C VAL A 93 -6.82 2.82 13.17
N ALA A 94 -7.92 3.56 13.00
CA ALA A 94 -8.95 3.27 11.98
C ALA A 94 -8.35 3.28 10.56
N PHE A 95 -7.47 4.25 10.27
CA PHE A 95 -6.77 4.32 8.99
C PHE A 95 -5.88 3.10 8.79
N VAL A 96 -4.97 2.80 9.71
CA VAL A 96 -4.03 1.68 9.58
C VAL A 96 -4.77 0.34 9.52
N CYS A 97 -5.74 0.13 10.41
CA CYS A 97 -6.54 -1.10 10.44
C CYS A 97 -7.41 -1.28 9.19
N SER A 98 -7.96 -0.22 8.60
CA SER A 98 -8.71 -0.31 7.34
C SER A 98 -7.81 -0.48 6.11
N MET A 99 -6.57 0.00 6.18
CA MET A 99 -5.59 -0.17 5.10
C MET A 99 -5.06 -1.60 4.98
N LEU A 100 -4.97 -2.36 6.08
CA LEU A 100 -4.62 -3.80 6.04
C LEU A 100 -5.51 -4.62 5.08
N PRO A 101 -6.86 -4.69 5.25
CA PRO A 101 -7.74 -5.43 4.35
C PRO A 101 -7.85 -4.78 2.97
N HIS A 102 -7.72 -3.45 2.86
CA HIS A 102 -7.70 -2.76 1.57
C HIS A 102 -6.50 -3.21 0.71
N HIS A 103 -5.30 -3.24 1.30
CA HIS A 103 -4.08 -3.68 0.62
C HIS A 103 -4.16 -5.18 0.29
N GLN A 104 -4.68 -6.00 1.21
CA GLN A 104 -4.87 -7.42 0.92
C GLN A 104 -5.84 -7.65 -0.25
N GLY A 105 -6.90 -6.85 -0.38
CA GLY A 105 -7.83 -6.90 -1.51
C GLY A 105 -7.14 -6.55 -2.84
N ALA A 106 -6.32 -5.50 -2.85
CA ALA A 106 -5.56 -5.12 -4.04
C ALA A 106 -4.47 -6.14 -4.42
N ILE A 107 -3.81 -6.79 -3.45
CA ILE A 107 -2.93 -7.94 -3.69
C ILE A 107 -3.70 -9.10 -4.33
N ASN A 108 -4.91 -9.40 -3.85
CA ASN A 108 -5.73 -10.48 -4.42
C ASN A 108 -6.13 -10.18 -5.87
N MET A 109 -6.51 -8.93 -6.17
CA MET A 109 -6.81 -8.48 -7.53
C MET A 109 -5.57 -8.55 -8.44
N ALA A 110 -4.41 -8.14 -7.95
CA ALA A 110 -3.16 -8.24 -8.69
C ALA A 110 -2.80 -9.70 -9.00
N LYS A 111 -3.02 -10.63 -8.05
CA LYS A 111 -2.86 -12.08 -8.28
C LYS A 111 -3.84 -12.61 -9.34
N ALA A 112 -5.07 -12.10 -9.39
CA ALA A 112 -6.02 -12.44 -10.45
C ALA A 112 -5.56 -11.96 -11.83
N GLU A 113 -4.99 -10.75 -11.93
CA GLU A 113 -4.40 -10.23 -13.18
C GLU A 113 -3.19 -11.08 -13.62
N LEU A 114 -2.30 -11.45 -12.70
CA LEU A 114 -1.17 -12.33 -13.04
C LEU A 114 -1.62 -13.70 -13.56
N ALA A 115 -2.71 -14.24 -13.00
CA ALA A 115 -3.25 -15.54 -13.39
C ALA A 115 -4.00 -15.51 -14.73
N ASN A 116 -4.77 -14.44 -15.00
CA ASN A 116 -5.73 -14.42 -16.10
C ASN A 116 -5.39 -13.41 -17.22
N GLY A 117 -4.58 -12.40 -16.96
CA GLY A 117 -4.29 -11.32 -17.91
C GLY A 117 -3.29 -11.72 -19.00
N ASP A 118 -3.38 -11.09 -20.16
CA ASP A 118 -2.48 -11.32 -21.30
C ASP A 118 -1.56 -10.12 -21.60
N ASN A 119 -1.86 -8.95 -21.04
CA ASN A 119 -1.09 -7.74 -21.28
C ASN A 119 0.14 -7.67 -20.36
N GLN A 120 1.35 -7.64 -20.95
CA GLN A 120 2.59 -7.63 -20.19
C GLN A 120 2.74 -6.41 -19.26
N TRP A 121 2.34 -5.22 -19.71
CA TRP A 121 2.42 -4.03 -18.87
C TRP A 121 1.49 -4.12 -17.65
N ALA A 122 0.29 -4.68 -17.81
CA ALA A 122 -0.64 -4.89 -16.71
C ALA A 122 -0.11 -5.92 -15.71
N LYS A 123 0.51 -7.00 -16.18
CA LYS A 123 1.18 -7.99 -15.32
C LYS A 123 2.38 -7.40 -14.56
N ASP A 124 3.20 -6.59 -15.24
CA ASP A 124 4.31 -5.88 -14.58
C ASP A 124 3.80 -4.90 -13.52
N MET A 125 2.66 -4.24 -13.75
CA MET A 125 2.02 -3.41 -12.74
C MET A 125 1.51 -4.26 -11.56
N ALA A 126 0.84 -5.38 -11.85
CA ALA A 126 0.31 -6.27 -10.82
C ALA A 126 1.42 -6.80 -9.89
N GLN A 127 2.58 -7.17 -10.43
CA GLN A 127 3.72 -7.58 -9.61
C GLN A 127 4.21 -6.44 -8.70
N LYS A 128 4.31 -5.20 -9.22
CA LYS A 128 4.70 -4.04 -8.40
C LYS A 128 3.69 -3.74 -7.30
N VAL A 129 2.40 -3.94 -7.55
CA VAL A 129 1.34 -3.79 -6.53
C VAL A 129 1.56 -4.81 -5.43
N ILE A 130 1.82 -6.07 -5.77
CA ILE A 130 2.09 -7.13 -4.78
C ILE A 130 3.31 -6.75 -3.92
N ASP A 131 4.44 -6.46 -4.56
CA ASP A 131 5.69 -6.18 -3.84
C ASP A 131 5.58 -4.99 -2.89
N ALA A 132 4.94 -3.89 -3.35
CA ALA A 132 4.77 -2.70 -2.53
C ALA A 132 3.80 -2.93 -1.38
N GLN A 133 2.63 -3.52 -1.66
CA GLN A 133 1.58 -3.64 -0.65
C GLN A 133 1.86 -4.73 0.39
N GLU A 134 2.63 -5.77 0.04
CA GLU A 134 3.12 -6.73 1.05
C GLU A 134 4.08 -6.05 2.03
N GLN A 135 4.93 -5.12 1.57
CA GLN A 135 5.78 -4.31 2.44
C GLN A 135 4.97 -3.34 3.30
N GLU A 136 4.02 -2.61 2.72
CA GLU A 136 3.16 -1.67 3.46
C GLU A 136 2.33 -2.38 4.55
N ILE A 137 1.82 -3.59 4.27
CA ILE A 137 1.16 -4.43 5.29
C ILE A 137 2.12 -4.75 6.43
N ALA A 138 3.36 -5.13 6.14
CA ALA A 138 4.35 -5.43 7.18
C ALA A 138 4.66 -4.21 8.04
N ASP A 139 4.80 -3.03 7.44
CA ASP A 139 5.04 -1.77 8.14
C ASP A 139 3.86 -1.38 9.04
N MET A 140 2.62 -1.55 8.55
CA MET A 140 1.40 -1.30 9.32
C MET A 140 1.24 -2.26 10.50
N VAL A 141 1.51 -3.55 10.32
CA VAL A 141 1.47 -4.52 11.42
C VAL A 141 2.53 -4.18 12.46
N ALA A 142 3.74 -3.84 12.05
CA ALA A 142 4.81 -3.43 12.97
C ALA A 142 4.44 -2.15 13.75
N TRP A 143 3.77 -1.20 13.11
CA TRP A 143 3.28 0.02 13.77
C TRP A 143 2.22 -0.30 14.83
N LEU A 144 1.27 -1.21 14.53
CA LEU A 144 0.22 -1.65 15.46
C LEU A 144 0.75 -2.45 16.66
N GLU A 145 1.89 -3.14 16.50
CA GLU A 145 2.56 -3.87 17.58
C GLU A 145 3.49 -2.98 18.44
N GLY A 146 3.86 -1.80 17.94
CA GLY A 146 4.77 -0.85 18.57
C GLY A 146 4.09 0.26 19.39
N GLU A 147 4.89 1.23 19.87
CA GLU A 147 4.39 2.37 20.65
C GLU A 147 3.51 3.35 19.84
N GLY A 148 3.53 3.29 18.50
CA GLY A 148 2.73 4.15 17.63
C GLY A 148 1.22 3.96 17.80
N ALA A 149 0.77 2.78 18.21
CA ALA A 149 -0.65 2.51 18.53
C ALA A 149 -1.09 2.99 19.92
N SER A 150 -0.22 3.69 20.68
CA SER A 150 -0.45 4.11 22.07
C SER A 150 -0.31 5.62 22.31
N GLU A 151 -0.06 6.40 21.25
CA GLU A 151 -0.12 7.87 21.26
C GLU A 151 -1.57 8.37 21.31
#